data_AF-A0A7S0JMW0-F1
#
_entry.id   AF-A0A7S0JMW0-F1
#
_cell.length_a   1.000
_cell.length_b   1.000
_cell.length_c   1.000
_cell.angle_alpha   90.00
_cell.angle_beta   90.00
_cell.angle_gamma   90.00
#
_symmetry.space_group_name_H-M   'P 1'
#
loop_
_entity.id
_entity.type
_entity.pdbx_description
1 polymer ?
#
loop_
_entity_poly.entity_id
_entity_poly.type
_entity_poly.pdbx_seq_one_letter_code
_entity_poly.pdbx_strand_id
1 'polypeptide(L)'
;AVPPWFCSAKMPAGKKVAPTPAGMKAPKAEKGPSNPLFEKKPKVFGIGQALPPKTPLNRYVKWPKYVRIQRARRVLQKRLKVPPAIEQFNNTLDKNLASKLFRLLMKYRP
;
A
#
# COMPACT_ATOMS: atom_id res chain seq x y z
N ALA A 1 9.43 18.14 -8.32
CA ALA A 1 9.12 16.87 -9.02
C ALA A 1 8.81 15.80 -7.96
N VAL A 2 7.61 15.22 -7.97
CA VAL A 2 7.13 14.28 -6.93
C VAL A 2 7.50 12.83 -7.31
N PRO A 3 8.00 11.97 -6.39
CA PRO A 3 8.49 10.63 -6.71
C PRO A 3 7.42 9.63 -7.19
N PRO A 4 7.77 8.67 -8.08
CA PRO A 4 6.82 7.82 -8.83
C PRO A 4 6.15 6.70 -8.02
N TRP A 5 6.28 6.67 -6.69
CA TRP A 5 5.65 5.66 -5.82
C TRP A 5 4.50 6.21 -4.99
N PHE A 6 4.23 7.52 -5.06
CA PHE A 6 3.11 8.14 -4.34
C PHE A 6 1.81 7.96 -5.14
N CYS A 7 1.17 6.80 -5.00
CA CYS A 7 -0.16 6.56 -5.53
C CYS A 7 -1.19 7.18 -4.58
N SER A 8 -1.62 8.41 -4.88
CA SER A 8 -2.76 9.04 -4.21
C SER A 8 -4.03 8.30 -4.63
N ALA A 9 -4.58 7.48 -3.73
CA ALA A 9 -5.84 6.79 -3.96
C ALA A 9 -6.97 7.83 -4.10
N LYS A 10 -7.41 8.09 -5.32
CA LYS A 10 -8.60 8.90 -5.62
C LYS A 10 -9.83 8.05 -5.32
N MET A 11 -10.50 8.34 -4.21
CA MET A 11 -11.76 7.68 -3.83
C MET A 11 -12.81 7.85 -4.96
N PRO A 12 -13.65 6.82 -5.23
CA PRO A 12 -14.69 6.92 -6.26
C PRO A 12 -15.71 7.99 -5.87
N ALA A 13 -16.03 8.86 -6.84
CA ALA A 13 -16.98 9.94 -6.70
C ALA A 13 -18.36 9.38 -6.32
N GLY A 14 -18.82 9.74 -5.12
CA GLY A 14 -20.15 9.41 -4.63
C GLY A 14 -21.24 9.95 -5.54
N LYS A 15 -22.30 9.15 -5.65
CA LYS A 15 -23.58 9.41 -6.33
C LYS A 15 -24.05 10.86 -6.05
N LYS A 16 -24.35 11.63 -7.10
CA LYS A 16 -24.93 12.99 -6.95
C LYS A 16 -26.32 12.88 -6.33
N VAL A 17 -26.41 13.07 -5.02
CA VAL A 17 -27.67 13.25 -4.29
C VAL A 17 -28.09 14.71 -4.43
N ALA A 18 -29.38 14.95 -4.64
CA ALA A 18 -29.97 16.27 -4.79
C ALA A 18 -29.58 17.20 -3.61
N PRO A 19 -29.43 18.53 -3.84
CA PRO A 19 -29.14 19.46 -2.77
C PRO A 19 -30.26 19.43 -1.72
N THR A 20 -29.90 19.16 -0.47
CA THR A 20 -30.78 19.25 0.69
C THR A 20 -31.37 20.66 0.81
N PRO A 21 -32.64 20.79 1.21
CA PRO A 21 -33.32 22.08 1.35
C PRO A 21 -32.54 23.03 2.28
N ALA A 22 -32.54 24.32 1.96
CA ALA A 22 -31.69 25.37 2.54
C ALA A 22 -31.79 25.58 4.07
N GLY A 23 -32.59 24.78 4.77
CA GLY A 23 -32.75 24.82 6.23
C GLY A 23 -31.95 23.78 7.02
N MET A 24 -31.30 22.80 6.37
CA MET A 24 -30.62 21.72 7.09
C MET A 24 -29.13 21.62 6.69
N LYS A 25 -28.36 22.67 7.01
CA LYS A 25 -26.91 22.51 7.12
C LYS A 25 -26.64 21.70 8.38
N ALA A 26 -26.05 20.51 8.25
CA ALA A 26 -25.47 19.82 9.40
C ALA A 26 -24.58 20.83 10.14
N PRO A 27 -24.74 21.00 11.47
CA PRO A 27 -23.94 21.96 12.20
C PRO A 27 -22.48 21.60 11.98
N LYS A 28 -21.74 22.53 11.35
CA LYS A 28 -20.30 22.52 11.38
C LYS A 28 -19.99 22.53 12.87
N ALA A 29 -19.48 21.42 13.41
CA ALA A 29 -19.14 21.32 14.81
C ALA A 29 -18.12 22.42 15.11
N GLU A 30 -18.63 23.55 15.58
CA GLU A 30 -17.85 24.62 16.17
C GLU A 30 -17.19 23.97 17.37
N LYS A 31 -15.85 24.00 17.37
CA LYS A 31 -15.09 23.58 18.53
C LYS A 31 -15.59 24.47 19.66
N GLY A 32 -16.35 23.90 20.58
CA GLY A 32 -16.80 24.60 21.78
C GLY A 32 -15.61 25.25 22.50
N PRO A 33 -15.87 26.20 23.41
CA PRO A 33 -14.81 26.88 24.16
C PRO A 33 -13.83 25.83 24.70
N SER A 34 -12.54 25.98 24.40
CA SER A 34 -11.55 25.02 24.89
C SER A 34 -11.62 25.05 26.40
N ASN A 35 -12.11 23.96 26.98
CA ASN A 35 -12.13 23.78 28.41
C ASN A 35 -10.68 24.02 28.92
N PRO A 36 -10.45 25.00 29.82
CA PRO A 36 -9.12 25.34 30.32
C PRO A 36 -8.42 24.18 31.02
N LEU A 37 -9.15 23.10 31.35
CA LEU A 37 -8.58 21.87 31.88
C LEU A 37 -7.83 21.01 30.83
N PHE A 38 -8.06 21.21 29.53
CA PHE A 38 -7.44 20.41 28.47
C PHE A 38 -6.46 21.21 27.61
N GLU A 39 -5.18 21.10 27.96
CA GLU A 39 -4.08 21.65 27.17
C GLU A 39 -3.61 20.68 26.08
N LYS A 40 -3.14 21.22 24.94
CA LYS A 40 -2.43 20.42 23.94
C LYS A 40 -0.99 20.20 24.41
N LYS A 41 -0.63 18.93 24.62
CA LYS A 41 0.75 18.52 24.97
C LYS A 41 1.40 17.74 23.81
N PRO A 42 1.88 18.43 22.75
CA PRO A 42 2.57 17.76 21.65
C PRO A 42 3.92 17.23 22.13
N LYS A 43 4.23 15.97 21.80
CA LYS A 43 5.52 15.35 22.07
C LYS A 43 6.45 15.58 20.88
N VAL A 44 7.67 16.05 21.14
CA VAL A 44 8.72 16.20 20.13
C VAL A 44 9.47 14.88 20.03
N PHE A 45 9.35 14.20 18.88
CA PHE A 45 10.03 12.94 18.61
C PHE A 45 11.32 13.22 17.83
N GLY A 46 12.40 13.43 18.58
CA GLY A 46 13.75 13.64 18.05
C GLY A 46 14.77 12.89 18.89
N ILE A 47 16.03 12.89 18.47
CA ILE A 47 17.12 12.27 19.23
C ILE A 47 17.26 13.03 20.57
N GLY A 48 17.18 12.32 21.69
CA GLY A 48 17.29 12.90 23.04
C GLY A 48 16.03 13.60 23.57
N GLN A 49 14.88 13.50 22.88
CA GLN A 49 13.60 14.07 23.31
C GLN A 49 12.64 12.97 23.78
N ALA A 50 11.36 13.04 23.44
CA ALA A 50 10.38 12.02 23.83
C ALA A 50 10.65 10.66 23.14
N LEU A 51 10.27 9.56 23.81
CA LEU A 51 10.36 8.21 23.25
C LEU A 51 9.68 8.15 21.88
N PRO A 52 10.33 7.59 20.84
CA PRO A 52 9.74 7.50 19.51
C PRO A 52 8.46 6.66 19.54
N PRO A 53 7.48 6.98 18.68
CA PRO A 53 6.31 6.14 18.51
C PRO A 53 6.71 4.77 17.98
N LYS A 54 5.89 3.75 18.26
CA LYS A 54 6.10 2.39 17.73
C LYS A 54 5.96 2.43 16.20
N THR A 55 7.05 2.18 15.47
CA THR A 55 7.06 2.05 14.01
C THR A 55 7.03 0.58 13.59
N PRO A 56 6.52 0.26 12.38
CA PRO A 56 6.55 -1.10 11.88
C PRO A 56 8.00 -1.54 11.62
N LEU A 57 8.49 -2.52 12.39
CA LEU A 57 9.87 -3.03 12.30
C LEU A 57 10.07 -4.09 11.20
N ASN A 58 9.10 -4.29 10.30
CA ASN A 58 9.09 -5.36 9.31
C ASN A 58 10.38 -5.50 8.45
N ARG A 59 11.09 -4.39 8.20
CA ARG A 59 12.35 -4.37 7.46
C ARG A 59 13.56 -4.80 8.30
N TYR A 60 13.53 -4.48 9.60
CA TYR A 60 14.67 -4.64 10.52
C TYR A 60 14.55 -5.89 11.42
N VAL A 61 13.42 -6.60 11.35
CA VAL A 61 13.23 -7.87 12.04
C VAL A 61 14.20 -8.91 11.50
N LYS A 62 14.81 -9.67 12.42
CA LYS A 62 15.56 -10.88 12.11
C LYS A 62 14.60 -11.95 11.61
N TRP A 63 14.42 -12.00 10.28
CA TRP A 63 13.52 -12.97 9.65
C TRP A 63 13.99 -14.42 9.86
N PRO A 64 13.06 -15.40 9.93
CA PRO A 64 13.37 -16.82 9.99
C PRO A 64 14.33 -17.25 8.87
N LYS A 65 15.17 -18.27 9.14
CA LYS A 65 16.26 -18.70 8.24
C LYS A 65 15.76 -19.00 6.82
N TYR A 66 14.63 -19.70 6.68
CA TYR A 66 14.08 -20.06 5.38
C TYR A 66 13.67 -18.85 4.54
N VAL A 67 13.06 -17.83 5.15
CA VAL A 67 12.67 -16.57 4.45
C VAL A 67 13.91 -15.85 3.93
N ARG A 68 14.97 -15.81 4.74
CA ARG A 68 16.25 -15.19 4.33
C ARG A 68 16.84 -15.91 3.12
N ILE A 69 16.87 -17.24 3.13
CA ILE A 69 17.41 -18.05 2.02
C ILE A 69 16.55 -17.86 0.74
N GLN A 70 15.23 -17.88 0.86
CA GLN A 70 14.32 -17.65 -0.28
C GLN A 70 14.54 -16.26 -0.92
N ARG A 71 14.65 -15.21 -0.10
CA ARG A 71 14.93 -13.85 -0.58
C ARG A 71 16.32 -13.74 -1.21
N ALA A 72 17.35 -14.29 -0.55
CA ALA A 72 18.71 -14.29 -1.06
C ALA A 72 18.82 -15.02 -2.42
N ARG A 73 18.17 -16.18 -2.56
CA ARG A 73 18.08 -16.92 -3.83
C ARG A 73 17.48 -16.05 -4.94
N ARG A 74 16.39 -15.34 -4.67
CA ARG A 74 15.75 -14.45 -5.66
C ARG A 74 16.62 -13.25 -6.02
N VAL A 75 17.37 -12.70 -5.06
CA VAL A 75 18.34 -11.63 -5.33
C VAL A 75 19.48 -12.15 -6.20
N LEU A 76 20.02 -13.32 -5.88
CA LEU A 76 21.13 -13.91 -6.62
C LEU A 76 20.76 -14.17 -8.08
N GLN A 77 19.59 -14.75 -8.34
CA GLN A 77 19.08 -15.00 -9.69
C GLN A 77 18.96 -13.72 -10.53
N LYS A 78 18.62 -12.58 -9.91
CA LYS A 78 18.54 -11.29 -10.61
C LYS A 78 19.90 -10.63 -10.87
N ARG A 79 20.90 -10.92 -10.03
CA ARG A 79 22.22 -10.28 -10.09
C ARG A 79 23.17 -11.02 -11.02
N LEU A 80 23.05 -12.33 -11.09
CA LEU A 80 23.82 -13.15 -12.02
C LEU A 80 23.20 -13.11 -13.42
N LYS A 81 24.02 -13.33 -14.43
CA LYS A 81 23.55 -13.55 -15.80
C LYS A 81 22.95 -14.95 -15.89
N VAL A 82 21.64 -15.02 -16.11
CA VAL A 82 20.90 -16.29 -16.27
C VAL A 82 20.90 -16.69 -17.75
N PRO A 83 21.13 -17.97 -18.10
CA PRO A 83 21.04 -18.45 -19.47
C PRO A 83 19.65 -18.22 -20.10
N PRO A 84 19.54 -17.91 -21.40
CA PRO A 84 18.27 -17.55 -22.05
C PRO A 84 17.23 -18.68 -22.02
N ALA A 85 17.67 -19.95 -22.03
CA ALA A 85 16.79 -21.11 -21.90
C ALA A 85 16.03 -21.15 -20.57
N ILE A 86 16.56 -20.51 -19.52
CA ILE A 86 15.90 -20.39 -18.21
C ILE A 86 15.15 -19.05 -18.14
N GLU A 87 15.72 -17.98 -18.70
CA GLU A 87 15.13 -16.65 -18.65
C GLU A 87 13.81 -16.52 -19.43
N GLN A 88 13.59 -17.35 -20.45
CA GLN A 88 12.33 -17.36 -21.22
C GLN A 88 11.09 -17.55 -20.34
N PHE A 89 11.21 -18.21 -19.18
CA PHE A 89 10.08 -18.42 -18.25
C PHE A 89 9.74 -17.16 -17.43
N ASN A 90 10.66 -16.19 -17.32
CA ASN A 90 10.36 -14.90 -16.70
C ASN A 90 9.62 -13.98 -17.68
N ASN A 91 9.76 -14.20 -18.98
CA ASN A 91 9.01 -13.49 -20.03
C ASN A 91 7.64 -14.14 -20.21
N THR A 92 6.62 -13.50 -19.63
CA THR A 92 5.26 -14.03 -19.58
C THR A 92 4.33 -13.34 -20.56
N LEU A 93 3.25 -14.03 -20.92
CA LEU A 93 2.18 -13.51 -21.77
C LEU A 93 1.33 -12.46 -21.01
N ASP A 94 0.80 -11.47 -21.73
CA ASP A 94 0.12 -10.33 -21.12
C ASP A 94 -1.22 -10.71 -20.46
N LYS A 95 -1.66 -9.86 -19.54
CA LYS A 95 -2.87 -10.13 -18.73
C LYS A 95 -4.13 -10.34 -19.59
N ASN A 96 -4.25 -9.66 -20.73
CA ASN A 96 -5.46 -9.71 -21.55
C ASN A 96 -5.53 -11.03 -22.31
N LEU A 97 -4.43 -11.45 -22.94
CA LEU A 97 -4.36 -12.75 -23.61
C LEU A 97 -4.46 -13.90 -22.59
N ALA A 98 -3.82 -13.79 -21.42
CA ALA A 98 -3.85 -14.85 -20.40
C ALA A 98 -5.29 -15.12 -19.94
N SER A 99 -6.07 -14.06 -19.72
CA SER A 99 -7.48 -14.17 -19.31
C SER A 99 -8.34 -14.88 -20.38
N LYS A 100 -8.09 -14.62 -21.67
CA LYS A 100 -8.79 -15.30 -22.78
C LYS A 100 -8.41 -16.77 -22.85
N LEU A 101 -7.12 -17.06 -22.73
CA LEU A 101 -6.58 -18.42 -22.77
C LEU A 101 -7.16 -19.27 -21.65
N PHE A 102 -7.14 -18.78 -20.39
CA PHE A 102 -7.72 -19.53 -19.27
C PHE A 102 -9.22 -19.73 -19.40
N ARG A 103 -9.99 -18.75 -19.92
CA ARG A 103 -11.43 -18.96 -20.20
C ARG A 103 -11.67 -20.09 -21.19
N LEU A 104 -10.84 -20.18 -22.24
CA LEU A 104 -10.92 -21.27 -23.22
C LEU A 104 -10.56 -22.60 -22.55
N LEU A 105 -9.44 -22.69 -21.85
CA LEU A 105 -9.02 -23.92 -21.18
C LEU A 105 -10.03 -24.41 -20.14
N MET A 106 -10.65 -23.50 -19.39
CA MET A 106 -11.67 -23.85 -18.40
C MET A 106 -12.92 -24.47 -19.03
N LYS A 107 -13.25 -24.11 -20.27
CA LYS A 107 -14.39 -24.69 -21.00
C LYS A 107 -14.14 -26.15 -21.39
N TYR A 108 -12.88 -26.52 -21.63
CA TYR A 108 -12.47 -27.85 -22.08
C TYR A 108 -11.62 -28.56 -21.02
N ARG A 109 -11.94 -28.35 -19.74
CA ARG A 109 -11.28 -29.08 -18.65
C ARG A 109 -11.71 -30.55 -18.71
N PRO A 110 -10.77 -31.52 -18.68
CA PRO A 110 -11.11 -32.94 -18.62
C PRO A 110 -11.82 -33.30 -17.31
#